data_AF-S4P225-F1
#
_entry.id   AF-S4P225-F1
#
_cell.length_a   1.000
_cell.length_b   1.000
_cell.length_c   1.000
_cell.angle_alpha   90.00
_cell.angle_beta   90.00
_cell.angle_gamma   90.00
#
_symmetry.space_group_name_H-M   'P 1'
#
loop_
_entity.id
_entity.type
_entity.pdbx_description
1 polymer ?
#
loop_
_entity_poly.entity_id
_entity_poly.type
_entity_poly.pdbx_seq_one_letter_code
_entity_poly.pdbx_strand_id
1 'polypeptide(L)'
;ISRSPTDILQALAATVGTDPTAAHYKYHDDPYLIPQSNYRKRAYALSAEAGRKAAAWIRDEHAELFTMREWDPPMKMKTPYFNADPQIEAFAPKPIYNDESKVTEEDLRYTIENALLEDSIKVF
;
A
#
# COMPACT_ATOMS: atom_id res chain seq x y z
N ILE A 1 -7.16 23.50 -20.21
CA ILE A 1 -7.33 22.08 -20.60
C ILE A 1 -7.43 21.28 -19.30
N SER A 2 -8.57 20.63 -19.04
CA SER A 2 -8.72 19.75 -17.87
C SER A 2 -7.98 18.44 -18.15
N ARG A 3 -7.21 17.93 -17.19
CA ARG A 3 -6.50 16.64 -17.27
C ARG A 3 -6.91 15.77 -16.09
N SER A 4 -7.06 14.47 -16.32
CA SER A 4 -7.16 13.48 -15.24
C SER A 4 -5.83 13.40 -14.47
N PRO A 5 -5.85 13.05 -13.17
CA PRO A 5 -4.64 12.96 -12.36
C PRO A 5 -3.52 12.07 -12.94
N THR A 6 -3.87 11.08 -13.76
CA THR A 6 -2.92 10.12 -14.34
C THR A 6 -2.55 10.37 -15.81
N ASP A 7 -3.08 11.42 -16.44
CA ASP A 7 -2.95 11.63 -17.89
C ASP A 7 -1.50 11.75 -18.37
N ILE A 8 -0.65 12.40 -17.58
CA ILE A 8 0.76 12.59 -17.94
C ILE A 8 1.50 11.25 -17.89
N LEU A 9 1.22 10.40 -16.89
CA LEU A 9 1.84 9.08 -16.77
C LEU A 9 1.43 8.17 -17.93
N GLN A 10 0.15 8.22 -18.32
CA GLN A 10 -0.36 7.47 -19.47
C GLN A 10 0.26 7.96 -20.78
N ALA A 11 0.37 9.29 -20.97
CA ALA A 11 1.01 9.86 -22.15
C ALA A 11 2.48 9.42 -22.26
N LEU A 12 3.24 9.47 -21.17
CA LEU A 12 4.63 9.04 -21.15
C LEU A 12 4.78 7.53 -21.43
N ALA A 13 3.97 6.70 -20.78
CA ALA A 13 3.97 5.25 -20.99
C ALA A 13 3.58 4.86 -22.42
N ALA A 14 2.75 5.66 -23.10
CA ALA A 14 2.40 5.44 -24.50
C ALA A 14 3.52 5.86 -25.46
N THR A 15 4.31 6.87 -25.10
CA THR A 15 5.43 7.35 -25.94
C THR A 15 6.69 6.52 -25.80
N VAL A 16 6.96 5.97 -24.62
CA VAL A 16 8.16 5.15 -24.35
C VAL A 16 7.78 3.68 -24.51
N GLY A 17 8.29 3.04 -25.56
CA GLY A 17 8.07 1.61 -25.82
C GLY A 17 8.78 0.69 -24.82
N THR A 18 8.54 -0.62 -24.94
CA THR A 18 9.25 -1.62 -24.14
C THR A 18 10.65 -1.88 -24.70
N ASP A 19 11.66 -1.92 -23.83
CA ASP A 19 13.02 -2.31 -24.20
C ASP A 19 13.14 -3.85 -24.22
N PRO A 20 13.44 -4.48 -25.37
CA PRO A 20 13.57 -5.93 -25.46
C PRO A 20 14.84 -6.47 -24.80
N THR A 21 15.83 -5.62 -24.51
CA THR A 21 17.12 -6.02 -23.92
C THR A 21 17.12 -5.93 -22.39
N ALA A 22 16.23 -5.13 -21.81
CA ALA A 22 16.13 -4.94 -20.38
C ALA A 22 15.33 -6.06 -19.70
N ALA A 23 15.68 -6.36 -18.45
CA ALA A 23 14.83 -7.15 -17.59
C ALA A 23 13.51 -6.39 -17.29
N HIS A 24 12.42 -7.13 -17.08
CA HIS A 24 11.15 -6.49 -16.72
C HIS A 24 11.28 -5.75 -15.39
N TYR A 25 10.80 -4.50 -15.32
CA TYR A 25 10.83 -3.60 -14.15
C TYR A 25 10.36 -4.21 -12.81
N LYS A 26 9.64 -5.34 -12.86
CA LYS A 26 9.16 -6.07 -11.68
C LYS A 26 10.31 -6.65 -10.86
N TYR A 27 11.46 -6.90 -11.49
CA TYR A 27 12.64 -7.47 -10.85
C TYR A 27 13.73 -6.42 -10.72
N HIS A 28 14.61 -6.59 -9.73
CA HIS A 28 15.79 -5.76 -9.59
C HIS A 28 16.71 -5.94 -10.80
N ASP A 29 17.38 -4.86 -11.21
CA ASP A 29 18.32 -4.84 -12.33
C ASP A 29 19.72 -5.37 -11.95
N ASP A 30 19.86 -5.88 -10.72
CA ASP A 30 21.09 -6.47 -10.22
C ASP A 30 21.32 -7.85 -10.86
N PRO A 31 22.52 -8.14 -11.43
CA PRO A 31 22.78 -9.39 -12.16
C PRO A 31 22.47 -10.67 -11.37
N TYR A 32 22.63 -10.63 -10.04
CA TYR A 32 22.32 -11.76 -9.16
C TYR A 32 20.81 -11.96 -8.93
N LEU A 33 20.03 -10.87 -8.97
CA LEU A 33 18.60 -10.84 -8.65
C LEU A 33 17.71 -10.92 -9.89
N ILE A 34 18.26 -10.81 -11.10
CA ILE A 34 17.51 -10.99 -12.35
C ILE A 34 17.16 -12.49 -12.55
N PRO A 35 15.88 -12.85 -12.67
CA PRO A 35 15.47 -14.23 -12.83
C PRO A 35 15.72 -14.75 -14.25
N GLN A 36 16.61 -15.74 -14.38
CA GLN A 36 17.00 -16.30 -15.67
C GLN A 36 16.07 -17.38 -16.24
N SER A 37 15.06 -17.84 -15.48
CA SER A 37 14.11 -18.85 -15.95
C SER A 37 12.67 -18.53 -15.53
N ASN A 38 11.70 -19.03 -16.29
CA ASN A 38 10.27 -18.82 -15.99
C ASN A 38 9.84 -19.44 -14.66
N TYR A 39 10.52 -20.50 -14.21
CA TYR A 39 10.31 -21.06 -12.87
C TYR A 39 10.76 -20.06 -11.79
N ARG A 40 11.97 -19.50 -11.91
CA ARG A 40 12.49 -18.50 -10.96
C ARG A 40 11.66 -17.21 -10.96
N LYS A 41 11.19 -16.75 -12.12
CA LYS A 41 10.26 -15.61 -12.23
C LYS A 41 9.02 -15.80 -11.34
N ARG A 42 8.40 -16.99 -11.44
CA ARG A 42 7.22 -17.34 -10.62
C ARG A 42 7.57 -17.44 -9.13
N ALA A 43 8.67 -18.09 -8.79
CA ALA A 43 9.11 -18.23 -7.40
C ALA A 43 9.41 -16.88 -6.74
N TYR A 44 10.06 -15.95 -7.45
CA TYR A 44 10.38 -14.62 -6.94
C TYR A 44 9.12 -13.78 -6.74
N ALA A 45 8.21 -13.81 -7.73
CA ALA A 45 6.93 -13.14 -7.61
C ALA A 45 6.11 -13.67 -6.42
N LEU A 46 6.05 -15.00 -6.23
CA LEU A 46 5.34 -15.62 -5.11
C LEU A 46 5.97 -15.24 -3.77
N SER A 47 7.30 -15.24 -3.68
CA SER A 47 8.03 -14.88 -2.46
C SER A 47 7.79 -13.42 -2.08
N ALA A 48 7.77 -12.50 -3.05
CA ALA A 48 7.48 -11.09 -2.83
C ALA A 48 6.03 -10.88 -2.34
N GLU A 49 5.04 -11.55 -2.94
CA GLU A 49 3.65 -11.48 -2.47
C GLU A 49 3.50 -12.08 -1.07
N ALA A 50 4.17 -13.20 -0.78
CA ALA A 50 4.17 -13.80 0.56
C ALA A 50 4.75 -12.84 1.60
N GLY A 51 5.86 -12.17 1.28
CA GLY A 51 6.45 -11.14 2.15
C GLY A 51 5.50 -9.97 2.39
N ARG A 52 4.80 -9.47 1.34
CA ARG A 52 3.78 -8.41 1.50
C ARG A 52 2.63 -8.84 2.40
N LYS A 53 2.13 -10.07 2.26
CA LYS A 53 1.07 -10.61 3.13
C LYS A 53 1.54 -10.76 4.57
N ALA A 54 2.75 -11.25 4.79
CA ALA A 54 3.33 -11.38 6.13
C ALA A 54 3.50 -10.00 6.79
N ALA A 55 3.99 -9.00 6.04
CA ALA A 55 4.11 -7.63 6.51
C ALA A 55 2.75 -7.00 6.84
N ALA A 56 1.74 -7.20 5.99
CA ALA A 56 0.37 -6.74 6.27
C ALA A 56 -0.20 -7.39 7.54
N TRP A 57 0.03 -8.69 7.75
CA TRP A 57 -0.38 -9.39 8.97
C TRP A 57 0.31 -8.82 10.22
N ILE A 58 1.64 -8.61 10.18
CA ILE A 58 2.38 -8.00 11.31
C ILE A 58 1.85 -6.58 11.61
N ARG A 59 1.58 -5.79 10.57
CA ARG A 59 1.01 -4.44 10.71
C ARG A 59 -0.35 -4.48 11.40
N ASP A 60 -1.21 -5.41 11.00
CA ASP A 60 -2.56 -5.52 11.54
C ASP A 60 -2.54 -6.07 13.00
N GLU A 61 -1.65 -7.00 13.32
CA GLU A 61 -1.47 -7.56 14.67
C GLU A 61 -0.87 -6.54 15.66
N HIS A 62 0.06 -5.70 15.20
CA HIS A 62 0.74 -4.69 15.99
C HIS A 62 0.42 -3.26 15.52
N ALA A 63 -0.88 -2.99 15.32
CA ALA A 63 -1.38 -1.72 14.78
C ALA A 63 -0.88 -0.50 15.58
N GLU A 64 -0.68 -0.65 16.88
CA GLU A 64 -0.17 0.38 17.79
C GLU A 64 1.19 0.93 17.37
N LEU A 65 2.05 0.10 16.77
CA LEU A 65 3.39 0.49 16.32
C LEU A 65 3.37 1.36 15.06
N PHE A 66 2.26 1.32 14.30
CA PHE A 66 2.09 2.02 13.02
C PHE A 66 1.28 3.31 13.16
N THR A 67 1.15 3.84 14.38
CA THR A 67 0.41 5.07 14.70
C THR A 67 1.26 6.35 14.65
N MET A 68 2.59 6.23 14.55
CA MET A 68 3.51 7.38 14.65
C MET A 68 3.44 8.27 13.41
N ARG A 69 2.94 9.49 13.61
CA ARG A 69 2.70 10.51 12.56
C ARG A 69 3.84 11.50 12.36
N GLU A 70 4.75 11.59 13.34
CA GLU A 70 5.82 12.58 13.37
C GLU A 70 7.16 11.92 13.06
N TRP A 71 7.73 12.24 11.90
CA TRP A 71 9.17 12.32 11.82
C TRP A 71 9.59 13.44 12.79
N ASP A 72 10.33 13.13 13.85
CA ASP A 72 10.95 14.13 14.73
C ASP A 72 12.41 14.33 14.27
N PRO A 73 12.70 15.29 13.38
CA PRO A 73 14.07 15.63 13.10
C PRO A 73 14.61 16.42 14.30
N PRO A 74 15.88 16.22 14.67
CA PRO A 74 16.54 16.99 15.72
C PRO A 74 16.59 18.52 15.47
N MET A 75 16.12 19.01 14.32
CA MET A 75 15.96 20.42 14.00
C MET A 75 14.56 20.70 13.43
N LYS A 76 13.72 21.34 14.24
CA LYS A 76 12.38 21.84 13.88
C LYS A 76 12.46 22.93 12.81
N MET A 77 12.52 22.56 11.53
CA MET A 77 12.29 23.48 10.43
C MET A 77 10.87 23.28 9.92
N LYS A 78 9.94 24.15 10.36
CA LYS A 78 8.55 24.17 9.88
C LYS A 78 8.52 24.67 8.43
N THR A 79 8.77 23.79 7.46
CA THR A 79 8.42 24.04 6.06
C THR A 79 7.02 23.49 5.79
N PRO A 80 6.25 24.05 4.83
CA PRO A 80 4.90 23.58 4.52
C PRO A 80 4.84 22.16 3.90
N TYR A 81 5.99 21.50 3.71
CA TYR A 81 6.13 20.15 3.14
C TYR A 81 6.61 19.12 4.17
N PHE A 82 6.54 19.45 5.46
CA PHE A 82 7.17 18.70 6.55
C PHE A 82 6.22 17.78 7.32
N ASN A 83 4.92 17.87 7.05
CA ASN A 83 3.95 16.90 7.52
C ASN A 83 4.03 15.71 6.58
N ALA A 84 3.98 14.49 7.11
CA ALA A 84 3.91 13.26 6.33
C ALA A 84 2.55 13.12 5.60
N ASP A 85 2.23 14.08 4.72
CA ASP A 85 0.96 14.15 4.00
C ASP A 85 1.05 13.50 2.60
N PRO A 86 -0.01 12.83 2.13
CA PRO A 86 -1.25 12.47 2.83
C PRO A 86 -1.17 11.07 3.47
N GLN A 87 -1.94 10.86 4.54
CA GLN A 87 -2.20 9.50 5.05
C GLN A 87 -2.87 8.69 3.94
N ILE A 88 -2.18 7.64 3.49
CA ILE A 88 -2.76 6.70 2.54
C ILE A 88 -3.55 5.68 3.36
N GLU A 89 -4.86 5.85 3.42
CA GLU A 89 -5.78 4.98 4.17
C GLU A 89 -5.60 3.50 3.80
N ALA A 90 -5.25 3.20 2.55
CA ALA A 90 -4.98 1.83 2.10
C ALA A 90 -3.82 1.14 2.84
N PHE A 91 -2.88 1.90 3.42
CA PHE A 91 -1.77 1.35 4.19
C PHE A 91 -1.97 1.43 5.70
N ALA A 92 -3.04 2.07 6.17
CA ALA A 92 -3.39 2.08 7.58
C ALA A 92 -3.75 0.67 8.08
N PRO A 93 -3.50 0.36 9.37
CA PRO A 93 -4.02 -0.84 9.98
C PRO A 93 -5.56 -0.84 9.94
N LYS A 94 -6.16 -2.02 9.80
CA LYS A 94 -7.61 -2.15 9.75
C LYS A 94 -8.23 -1.94 11.13
N PRO A 95 -9.40 -1.28 11.23
CA PRO A 95 -10.13 -1.20 12.49
C PRO A 95 -10.63 -2.59 12.91
N ILE A 96 -10.51 -2.91 14.19
CA ILE A 96 -11.01 -4.15 14.78
C ILE A 96 -12.30 -3.82 15.55
N TYR A 97 -13.41 -4.45 15.18
CA TYR A 97 -14.69 -4.31 15.88
C TYR A 97 -14.93 -5.49 16.82
N ASN A 98 -15.25 -5.20 18.07
CA ASN A 98 -15.60 -6.17 19.11
C ASN A 98 -16.97 -5.83 19.74
N ASP A 99 -17.54 -6.75 20.53
CA ASP A 99 -18.86 -6.57 21.14
C ASP A 99 -18.97 -5.36 22.11
N GLU A 100 -17.82 -4.86 22.58
CA GLU A 100 -17.72 -3.70 23.46
C GLU A 100 -17.52 -2.38 22.69
N SER A 101 -17.31 -2.45 21.38
CA SER A 101 -17.06 -1.29 20.52
C SER A 101 -18.33 -0.45 20.43
N LYS A 102 -18.20 0.85 20.69
CA LYS A 102 -19.29 1.80 20.41
C LYS A 102 -19.27 2.12 18.92
N VAL A 103 -20.16 1.49 18.17
CA VAL A 103 -20.19 1.62 16.71
C VAL A 103 -21.26 2.63 16.27
N THR A 104 -20.99 3.34 15.17
CA THR A 104 -21.89 4.33 14.55
C THR A 104 -22.34 3.89 13.15
N GLU A 105 -23.36 4.57 12.59
CA GLU A 105 -23.81 4.33 11.21
C GLU A 105 -22.68 4.58 10.18
N GLU A 106 -21.77 5.50 10.47
CA GLU A 106 -20.65 5.82 9.60
C GLU A 106 -19.66 4.66 9.50
N ASP A 107 -19.44 3.93 10.60
CA ASP A 107 -18.58 2.73 10.63
C ASP A 107 -19.19 1.58 9.82
N LEU A 108 -20.53 1.42 9.87
CA LEU A 108 -21.22 0.45 9.03
C LEU A 108 -21.05 0.79 7.55
N ARG A 109 -21.24 2.06 7.19
CA ARG A 109 -21.03 2.51 5.80
C ARG A 109 -19.60 2.28 5.34
N TYR A 110 -18.62 2.58 6.20
CA TYR A 110 -17.20 2.35 5.93
C TYR A 110 -16.89 0.88 5.67
N THR A 111 -17.36 -0.04 6.51
CA THR A 111 -17.08 -1.48 6.33
C THR A 111 -17.70 -2.03 5.04
N ILE A 112 -18.89 -1.55 4.66
CA ILE A 112 -19.56 -1.93 3.41
C ILE A 112 -18.80 -1.41 2.20
N GLU A 113 -18.41 -0.14 2.19
CA GLU A 113 -17.65 0.48 1.09
C GLU A 113 -16.29 -0.20 0.86
N ASN A 114 -15.67 -0.68 1.95
CA ASN A 114 -14.38 -1.39 1.90
C ASN A 114 -14.51 -2.92 1.78
N ALA A 115 -15.72 -3.45 1.58
CA ALA A 115 -16.01 -4.88 1.44
C ALA A 115 -15.52 -5.76 2.62
N LEU A 116 -15.54 -5.21 3.85
CA LEU A 116 -15.17 -5.90 5.09
C LEU A 116 -16.38 -6.67 5.66
N LEU A 117 -16.80 -7.72 4.96
CA LEU A 117 -18.04 -8.46 5.27
C LEU A 117 -18.12 -8.99 6.72
N GLU A 118 -17.02 -9.56 7.22
CA GLU A 118 -16.98 -10.12 8.59
C GLU A 118 -17.18 -9.04 9.65
N ASP A 119 -16.64 -7.84 9.38
CA ASP A 119 -16.75 -6.70 10.29
C ASP A 119 -18.11 -6.02 10.16
N SER A 120 -18.67 -5.92 8.95
CA SER A 120 -20.04 -5.40 8.74
C SER A 120 -21.09 -6.21 9.51
N ILE A 121 -20.91 -7.52 9.66
CA ILE A 121 -21.81 -8.38 10.46
C ILE A 121 -21.71 -8.06 11.95
N LYS A 122 -20.52 -7.72 12.46
CA LYS A 122 -20.32 -7.38 13.88
C LYS A 122 -20.80 -5.98 14.23
N VAL A 123 -20.78 -5.08 13.25
CA VAL A 123 -21.22 -3.69 13.38
C VAL A 123 -22.75 -3.56 13.32
N PHE A 124 -23.42 -4.45 12.58
CA PHE A 124 -24.89 -4.51 12.49
C PHE A 124 -25.55 -5.06 13.75
#